data_AF-A0A1G4T784-F1
#
_entry.id   AF-A0A1G4T784-F1
#
_cell.length_a   1.000
_cell.length_b   1.000
_cell.length_c   1.000
_cell.angle_alpha   90.00
_cell.angle_beta   90.00
_cell.angle_gamma   90.00
#
_symmetry.space_group_name_H-M   'P 1'
#
loop_
_entity.id
_entity.type
_entity.pdbx_description
1 polymer ?
#
loop_
_entity_poly.entity_id
_entity_poly.type
_entity_poly.pdbx_seq_one_letter_code
_entity_poly.pdbx_strand_id
1 'polypeptide(L)' 'MIDILKQALESPFKTKSNFARENADLIAMAASDGFITTRMAAGLYSRKWMITPVGLSHYYALTGLNHD' A
#
# COMPACT_ATOMS: atom_id res chain seq x y z
N MET A 1 -8.06 4.94 3.93
CA MET A 1 -6.63 5.09 3.58
C MET A 1 -5.72 4.41 4.61
N ILE A 2 -5.79 4.78 5.90
CA ILE A 2 -4.97 4.19 6.98
C ILE A 2 -4.96 2.66 6.93
N ASP A 3 -6.13 2.01 6.83
CA ASP A 3 -6.22 0.54 6.79
C ASP A 3 -5.53 -0.10 5.57
N ILE A 4 -5.54 0.59 4.42
CA ILE A 4 -4.88 0.10 3.21
C ILE A 4 -3.37 0.12 3.38
N LEU A 5 -2.84 1.23 3.91
CA LEU A 5 -1.41 1.40 4.13
C LEU A 5 -0.91 0.47 5.23
N LYS A 6 -1.66 0.35 6.35
CA LYS A 6 -1.37 -0.60 7.42
C LYS A 6 -1.33 -2.04 6.89
N GLN A 7 -2.35 -2.45 6.13
CA GLN A 7 -2.40 -3.78 5.54
C GLN A 7 -1.23 -4.03 4.58
N ALA A 8 -0.89 -3.05 3.73
CA ALA A 8 0.25 -3.16 2.80
C ALA A 8 1.62 -3.19 3.49
N LEU A 9 1.73 -2.59 4.69
CA LEU A 9 2.93 -2.61 5.54
C LEU A 9 3.07 -3.96 6.27
N GLU A 10 2.04 -4.35 7.02
CA GLU A 10 2.11 -5.50 7.93
C GLU A 10 1.98 -6.84 7.21
N SER A 11 1.12 -6.90 6.17
CA SER A 11 0.85 -8.14 5.44
C SER A 11 0.46 -7.84 3.98
N PRO A 12 1.46 -7.64 3.10
CA PRO A 12 1.24 -7.42 1.68
C PRO A 12 0.25 -8.42 1.06
N PHE A 13 -0.80 -7.88 0.44
CA PHE A 13 -1.99 -8.65 0.04
C PHE A 13 -2.11 -8.77 -1.46
N LYS A 14 -2.73 -9.86 -1.94
CA LYS A 14 -2.86 -10.13 -3.38
C LYS A 14 -3.73 -9.06 -4.06
N THR A 15 -3.38 -8.67 -5.29
CA THR A 15 -4.12 -7.67 -6.10
C THR A 15 -5.58 -8.05 -6.39
N LYS A 16 -5.94 -9.32 -6.23
CA LYS A 16 -7.29 -9.88 -6.43
C LYS A 16 -7.80 -10.64 -5.20
N SER A 17 -7.36 -10.29 -3.99
CA SER A 17 -7.94 -10.83 -2.74
C SER A 17 -9.34 -10.26 -2.47
N ASN A 18 -10.08 -10.82 -1.52
CA ASN A 18 -11.37 -10.25 -1.09
C ASN A 18 -11.19 -8.83 -0.56
N PHE A 19 -10.18 -8.62 0.29
CA PHE A 19 -9.77 -7.28 0.75
C PHE A 19 -9.55 -6.31 -0.42
N ALA A 20 -8.89 -6.75 -1.49
CA ALA A 20 -8.64 -5.90 -2.66
C ALA A 20 -9.91 -5.59 -3.46
N ARG A 21 -10.90 -6.49 -3.49
CA ARG A 21 -12.19 -6.25 -4.15
C ARG A 21 -13.06 -5.30 -3.35
N GLU A 22 -13.09 -5.46 -2.03
CA GLU A 22 -13.89 -4.63 -1.11
C GLU A 22 -13.35 -3.19 -1.01
N ASN A 23 -12.05 -2.99 -1.22
CA ASN A 23 -11.38 -1.70 -1.07
C ASN A 23 -10.80 -1.14 -2.38
N ALA A 24 -11.34 -1.55 -3.53
CA ALA A 24 -10.75 -1.29 -4.84
C ALA A 24 -10.44 0.20 -5.09
N ASP A 25 -11.38 1.09 -4.75
CA ASP A 25 -11.23 2.53 -4.97
C ASP A 25 -10.10 3.13 -4.09
N LEU A 26 -10.05 2.76 -2.81
CA LEU A 26 -8.99 3.21 -1.90
C LEU A 26 -7.61 2.71 -2.33
N ILE A 27 -7.53 1.48 -2.84
CA ILE A 27 -6.30 0.88 -3.37
C ILE A 27 -5.87 1.60 -4.66
N ALA A 28 -6.82 1.93 -5.54
CA ALA A 28 -6.54 2.67 -6.77
C ALA A 28 -5.98 4.06 -6.46
N MET A 29 -6.55 4.78 -5.49
CA MET A 29 -6.00 6.06 -5.03
C MET A 29 -4.59 5.88 -4.44
N ALA A 30 -4.41 4.94 -3.51
CA ALA A 30 -3.10 4.72 -2.87
C ALA A 30 -2.01 4.32 -3.88
N ALA A 31 -2.35 3.56 -4.91
CA ALA A 31 -1.43 3.21 -5.98
C ALA A 31 -1.10 4.41 -6.89
N SER A 32 -2.09 5.24 -7.20
CA SER A 32 -1.94 6.45 -8.02
C SER A 32 -1.06 7.50 -7.34
N ASP A 33 -1.21 7.65 -6.02
CA ASP A 33 -0.38 8.53 -5.20
C ASP A 33 1.02 7.95 -4.92
N GLY A 34 1.28 6.71 -5.37
CA GLY A 34 2.57 6.04 -5.18
C GLY A 34 2.80 5.53 -3.76
N PHE A 35 1.77 5.42 -2.92
CA PHE A 35 1.88 4.92 -1.54
C PHE A 35 2.03 3.40 -1.47
N ILE A 36 1.45 2.69 -2.43
CA ILE A 36 1.61 1.24 -2.58
C ILE A 36 2.03 0.89 -4.00
N THR A 37 2.71 -0.24 -4.15
CA THR A 37 3.16 -0.71 -5.47
C THR A 37 3.15 -2.23 -5.56
N THR A 38 3.04 -2.74 -6.78
CA THR A 38 3.36 -4.13 -7.12
C THR A 38 4.77 -4.26 -7.67
N ARG A 39 5.44 -3.16 -8.03
CA ARG A 39 6.76 -3.17 -8.67
C ARG A 39 7.84 -3.58 -7.66
N MET A 40 8.63 -4.59 -8.00
CA MET A 40 9.77 -5.05 -7.20
C MET A 40 11.11 -4.57 -7.79
N ALA A 41 11.21 -4.55 -9.11
CA ALA A 41 12.38 -4.05 -9.84
C ALA A 41 11.95 -3.50 -11.21
N ALA A 42 12.88 -3.01 -12.02
CA ALA A 42 12.58 -2.60 -13.39
C ALA A 42 12.06 -3.80 -14.21
N GLY A 43 10.83 -3.70 -14.71
CA GLY A 43 10.18 -4.76 -15.46
C GLY A 43 9.67 -5.95 -14.63
N LEU A 44 9.88 -5.97 -13.31
CA LEU A 44 9.46 -7.07 -12.42
C LEU A 44 8.37 -6.61 -11.46
N TYR A 45 7.24 -7.33 -11.48
CA TYR A 45 6.06 -7.02 -10.67
C TYR A 45 5.60 -8.24 -9.87
N SER A 46 5.27 -8.00 -8.61
CA SER A 46 4.59 -8.94 -7.72
C SER A 46 3.09 -9.00 -8.02
N ARG A 47 2.44 -10.04 -7.51
CA ARG A 47 0.97 -10.13 -7.45
C ARG A 47 0.40 -9.57 -6.14
N LYS A 48 1.22 -8.88 -5.36
CA LYS A 48 0.84 -8.29 -4.07
C LYS A 48 1.05 -6.78 -4.08
N TRP A 49 0.13 -6.07 -3.44
CA TRP A 49 0.32 -4.68 -3.06
C TRP A 49 1.22 -4.60 -1.84
N MET A 50 2.29 -3.81 -1.95
CA MET A 50 3.31 -3.59 -0.91
C MET A 50 3.42 -2.09 -0.66
N ILE A 51 3.70 -1.68 0.57
CA ILE A 51 3.91 -0.27 0.89
C ILE A 51 5.22 0.24 0.26
N THR A 52 5.21 1.50 -0.20
CA THR A 52 6.42 2.21 -0.64
C THR A 52 7.00 3.05 0.50
N PRO A 53 8.25 3.56 0.39
CA PRO A 53 8.76 4.53 1.35
C PRO A 53 7.86 5.77 1.50
N VAL A 54 7.31 6.28 0.39
CA VAL A 54 6.38 7.43 0.40
C VAL A 54 5.09 7.08 1.16
N GLY A 55 4.52 5.90 0.91
CA GLY A 55 3.33 5.44 1.61
C GLY A 55 3.57 5.20 3.10
N LEU A 56 4.77 4.73 3.47
CA LEU A 56 5.15 4.52 4.86
C LEU A 56 5.28 5.85 5.62
N SER A 57 5.92 6.85 5.02
CA SER A 57 5.96 8.21 5.59
C SER A 57 4.55 8.80 5.74
N HIS A 58 3.70 8.64 4.72
CA HIS A 58 2.33 9.12 4.78
C HIS A 58 1.49 8.39 5.86
N TYR A 59 1.65 7.07 5.99
CA TYR A 59 0.97 6.29 7.03
C TYR A 59 1.32 6.76 8.45
N TYR A 60 2.59 7.06 8.72
CA TYR A 60 3.02 7.55 10.03
C TYR A 60 2.50 8.96 10.31
N ALA A 61 2.52 9.84 9.30
CA ALA A 61 1.92 11.17 9.41
C ALA A 61 0.41 11.11 9.74
N LEU A 62 -0.33 10.18 9.13
CA LEU A 62 -1.76 9.99 9.40
C LEU A 62 -2.05 9.38 10.79
N THR A 63 -1.13 8.58 11.33
CA THR A 63 -1.31 7.88 12.61
C THR A 63 -0.71 8.63 13.80
N GLY A 64 0.02 9.74 13.56
CA GLY A 64 0.72 10.49 14.61
C GLY A 64 1.91 9.73 15.20
N LEU A 65 2.42 8.72 14.49
CA LEU A 65 3.63 7.99 14.87
C LEU A 65 4.83 8.74 14.29
N ASN A 66 5.84 9.04 15.10
CA ASN A 66 7.10 9.61 14.59
C ASN A 66 7.99 8.49 14.04
N HIS A 67 8.59 8.72 12.86
CA HIS A 67 9.71 7.94 12.35
C HIS A 67 10.96 8.42 13.09
N ASP A 68 11.28 7.82 14.24
CA ASP A 68 12.57 8.01 14.91
C ASP A 68 13.71 7.31 14.14
#